data_AF-A0A6L9ZBP3-F1
#
_entry.id   AF-A0A6L9ZBP3-F1
#
_cell.length_a   1.000
_cell.length_b   1.000
_cell.length_c   1.000
_cell.angle_alpha   90.00
_cell.angle_beta   90.00
_cell.angle_gamma   90.00
#
_symmetry.space_group_name_H-M   'P 1'
#
loop_
_entity.id
_entity.type
_entity.pdbx_description
1 polymer ?
#
loop_
_entity_poly.entity_id
_entity_poly.type
_entity_poly.pdbx_seq_one_letter_code
_entity_poly.pdbx_strand_id
1 'polypeptide(L)' 'VFDGQFGPQTEQAVRNFQSDYNYQGKSNPDYLIVDGIVGKETYRAIGNMFC' A
#
# COMPACT_ATOMS: atom_id res chain seq x y z
N VAL A 1 4.06 -16.56 6.22
CA VAL A 1 3.00 -17.16 7.07
C VAL A 1 1.95 -16.07 7.29
N PHE A 2 0.67 -16.38 7.47
CA PHE A 2 -0.31 -15.37 7.90
C PHE A 2 -0.51 -15.54 9.41
N ASP A 3 0.24 -14.77 10.18
CA ASP A 3 0.30 -14.83 11.66
C ASP A 3 -0.42 -13.66 12.33
N GLY A 4 -1.00 -12.74 11.55
CA GLY A 4 -1.61 -11.50 12.07
C GLY A 4 -0.57 -10.49 12.57
N GLN A 5 0.72 -10.73 12.35
CA GLN A 5 1.79 -9.82 12.72
C GLN A 5 2.23 -8.99 11.52
N PHE A 6 2.47 -7.70 11.78
CA PHE A 6 3.10 -6.84 10.81
C PHE A 6 4.63 -6.98 10.93
N GLY A 7 5.17 -8.04 10.34
CA GLY A 7 6.61 -8.31 10.28
C GLY A 7 7.27 -7.74 9.02
N PRO A 8 8.60 -7.93 8.86
CA PRO A 8 9.35 -7.42 7.71
C PRO A 8 8.82 -7.88 6.35
N GLN A 9 8.24 -9.08 6.28
CA GLN A 9 7.62 -9.59 5.05
C GLN A 9 6.35 -8.80 4.69
N THR A 10 5.53 -8.47 5.68
CA THR A 10 4.32 -7.66 5.50
C THR A 10 4.69 -6.23 5.12
N GLU A 11 5.70 -5.64 5.75
CA GLU A 11 6.21 -4.31 5.40
C GLU A 11 6.68 -4.25 3.95
N GLN A 12 7.47 -5.24 3.50
CA GLN A 12 7.94 -5.30 2.12
C GLN A 12 6.78 -5.44 1.13
N ALA A 13 5.76 -6.24 1.47
CA ALA A 13 4.55 -6.36 0.65
C ALA A 13 3.80 -5.02 0.54
N VAL A 14 3.72 -4.25 1.63
CA VAL A 14 3.12 -2.92 1.61
C VAL A 14 3.91 -1.95 0.74
N ARG A 15 5.24 -1.95 0.82
CA ARG A 15 6.10 -1.13 -0.06
C ARG A 15 5.89 -1.47 -1.54
N ASN A 16 5.85 -2.75 -1.87
CA ASN A 16 5.60 -3.20 -3.24
C ASN A 16 4.23 -2.73 -3.73
N PHE A 17 3.17 -2.93 -2.94
CA PHE A 17 1.83 -2.44 -3.25
C PHE A 17 1.80 -0.93 -3.47
N GLN A 18 2.39 -0.15 -2.56
CA GLN A 18 2.44 1.31 -2.68
C GLN A 18 3.11 1.75 -3.99
N SER A 19 4.23 1.10 -4.36
CA SER A 19 4.94 1.37 -5.61
C SER A 19 4.11 0.99 -6.84
N ASP A 20 3.54 -0.21 -6.85
CA ASP A 20 2.72 -0.73 -7.96
C ASP A 20 1.47 0.11 -8.20
N TYR A 21 0.83 0.58 -7.13
CA TYR A 21 -0.31 1.47 -7.22
C TYR A 21 0.07 2.80 -7.90
N ASN A 22 1.21 3.38 -7.55
CA ASN A 22 1.71 4.62 -8.15
C ASN A 22 2.04 4.48 -9.63
N TYR A 23 2.54 3.31 -10.07
CA TYR A 23 2.85 3.04 -11.48
C TYR A 23 1.64 3.17 -12.41
N GLN A 24 0.41 3.14 -11.88
CA GLN A 24 -0.82 3.37 -12.63
C GLN A 24 -1.10 4.86 -12.93
N GLY A 25 -0.09 5.73 -12.82
CA GLY A 25 -0.21 7.16 -13.13
C GLY A 25 -1.01 7.96 -12.09
N LYS A 26 -1.02 7.52 -10.83
CA LYS A 26 -1.80 8.16 -9.77
C LYS A 26 -1.27 9.57 -9.48
N SER A 27 -2.21 10.50 -9.36
CA SER A 27 -1.97 11.91 -9.04
C SER A 27 -2.45 12.20 -7.63
N ASN A 28 -2.00 13.29 -7.02
CA ASN A 28 -2.56 13.76 -5.74
C ASN A 28 -4.10 13.87 -5.84
N PRO A 29 -4.88 13.27 -4.92
CA PRO A 29 -4.49 12.72 -3.61
C PRO A 29 -4.17 11.22 -3.57
N ASP A 30 -4.21 10.51 -4.70
CA ASP A 30 -4.12 9.05 -4.75
C ASP A 30 -2.67 8.52 -4.83
N TYR A 31 -1.69 9.41 -4.89
CA TYR A 31 -0.27 9.03 -4.83
C TYR A 31 0.11 8.57 -3.41
N LEU A 32 0.80 7.43 -3.32
CA LEU A 32 1.23 6.83 -2.07
C LEU A 32 2.72 7.08 -1.80
N ILE A 33 3.08 7.38 -0.56
CA ILE A 33 4.48 7.34 -0.12
C ILE A 33 4.87 5.87 0.04
N VAL A 34 6.01 5.45 -0.51
CA VAL A 34 6.50 4.06 -0.45
C VAL A 34 7.29 3.84 0.85
N ASP A 35 6.60 3.96 1.98
CA ASP A 35 7.17 3.92 3.33
C ASP A 35 6.93 2.60 4.08
N GLY A 36 6.14 1.68 3.52
CA GLY A 36 5.79 0.41 4.17
C GLY A 36 4.74 0.53 5.28
N ILE A 37 4.15 1.72 5.47
CA ILE A 37 3.16 2.00 6.51
C ILE A 37 1.76 2.00 5.90
N VAL A 38 0.83 1.27 6.50
CA VAL A 38 -0.58 1.29 6.10
C VAL A 38 -1.30 2.46 6.76
N GLY A 39 -1.09 3.66 6.22
CA GLY A 39 -1.81 4.89 6.62
C GLY A 39 -3.16 5.03 5.91
N LYS A 40 -3.87 6.16 6.16
CA LYS A 40 -5.19 6.45 5.57
C LYS A 40 -5.22 6.34 4.04
N GLU A 41 -4.18 6.80 3.36
CA GLU A 41 -4.13 6.79 1.89
C GLU A 41 -3.88 5.38 1.36
N THR A 42 -2.98 4.61 1.98
CA THR A 42 -2.76 3.20 1.63
C THR A 42 -4.02 2.38 1.87
N TYR A 43 -4.73 2.61 2.99
CA TYR A 43 -5.99 1.93 3.28
C TYR A 43 -7.09 2.26 2.23
N ARG A 44 -7.20 3.53 1.83
CA ARG A 44 -8.11 3.97 0.76
C ARG A 44 -7.76 3.33 -0.58
N ALA A 45 -6.46 3.27 -0.93
CA ALA A 45 -5.99 2.63 -2.15
C ALA A 45 -6.32 1.13 -2.20
N ILE A 46 -6.16 0.43 -1.07
CA ILE A 46 -6.58 -0.98 -0.95
C ILE A 46 -8.07 -1.10 -1.25
N GLY A 47 -8.92 -0.28 -0.62
CA GLY A 47 -10.36 -0.27 -0.89
C GLY A 47 -10.68 -0.01 -2.36
N ASN A 48 -10.08 1.02 -2.95
CA ASN A 48 -10.29 1.41 -4.35
C ASN A 48 -9.87 0.34 -5.37
N MET A 49 -9.02 -0.61 -5.00
CA MET A 49 -8.54 -1.65 -5.94
C MET A 49 -9.45 -2.88 -5.98
N PHE A 50 -10.33 -3.04 -4.99
CA PHE A 50 -11.21 -4.20 -4.85
C PHE A 50 -12.71 -3.85 -4.91
N CYS A 51 -13.04 -2.60 -5.24
CA CYS A 51 -14.40 -2.11 -5.50
C CYS A 51 -14.56 -1.75 -6.97
#